data_AF-R1EWL3-F1
#
_entry.id   AF-R1EWL3-F1
#
_cell.length_a   1.000
_cell.length_b   1.000
_cell.length_c   1.000
_cell.angle_alpha   90.00
_cell.angle_beta   90.00
_cell.angle_gamma   90.00
#
_symmetry.space_group_name_H-M   'P 1'
#
loop_
_entity.id
_entity.type
_entity.pdbx_description
1 polymer ?
#
loop_
_entity_poly.entity_id
_entity_poly.type
_entity_poly.pdbx_seq_one_letter_code
_entity_poly.pdbx_strand_id
1 'polypeptide(L)'
;MPTLDLSNFNIVCATLGGFVTLFGLVSFLCKEKFYLSEALISTFAGVIFGPNAANFIRPHEYSLGSEDTLNTINLYFTRLVLGVQLVIAGVQLPSRYLQIEWKPLSLLLGPGMTGMWMATSLLVWAMVPNFSFLQALAVGACVTPTDPVLSNSIVKGKFADKNIPKELAKLVIAESGANDGLGYPFLFLPLYLMKYVGDHGAGEPGGVGKAMGLWFGETWGYTIFMSIAYGATVGWIAKELLHWAEERRYVDRESFLVFAITLALFIVGTDGMLGSDDVLACFIAGNVFTWE
;
A
#
# COMPACT_ATOMS: atom_id res chain seq x y z
N MET A 1 25.98 -35.95 15.53
CA MET A 1 26.07 -34.70 16.32
C MET A 1 25.14 -33.69 15.67
N PRO A 2 24.28 -32.96 16.41
CA PRO A 2 23.46 -31.93 15.79
C PRO A 2 24.38 -30.82 15.24
N THR A 3 24.33 -30.59 13.92
CA THR A 3 25.05 -29.51 13.24
C THR A 3 24.12 -28.31 13.10
N LEU A 4 24.60 -27.13 13.45
CA LEU A 4 23.84 -25.90 13.37
C LEU A 4 23.70 -25.48 11.88
N ASP A 5 22.47 -25.44 11.37
CA ASP A 5 22.18 -25.08 9.97
C ASP A 5 21.92 -23.57 9.85
N LEU A 6 22.93 -22.83 9.40
CA LEU A 6 22.90 -21.38 9.16
C LEU A 6 22.41 -21.03 7.75
N SER A 7 21.35 -21.67 7.28
CA SER A 7 20.73 -21.27 6.01
C SER A 7 20.16 -19.85 6.08
N ASN A 8 20.16 -19.15 4.95
CA ASN A 8 19.58 -17.80 4.84
C ASN A 8 18.10 -17.78 5.27
N PHE A 9 17.36 -18.85 4.95
CA PHE A 9 16.00 -19.04 5.41
C PHE A 9 15.90 -19.05 6.94
N ASN A 10 16.70 -19.89 7.62
CA ASN A 10 16.69 -19.98 9.08
C ASN A 10 17.07 -18.65 9.74
N ILE A 11 18.08 -17.95 9.22
CA ILE A 11 18.52 -16.65 9.75
C ILE A 11 17.42 -15.60 9.59
N VAL A 12 16.79 -15.50 8.42
CA VAL A 12 15.71 -14.52 8.18
C VAL A 12 14.51 -14.81 9.08
N CYS A 13 14.06 -16.07 9.15
CA CYS A 13 12.94 -16.46 10.00
C CYS A 13 13.24 -16.23 11.50
N ALA A 14 14.44 -16.59 11.96
CA ALA A 14 14.85 -16.35 13.35
C ALA A 14 14.95 -14.85 13.67
N THR A 15 15.50 -14.05 12.74
CA THR A 15 15.67 -12.61 12.94
C THR A 15 14.32 -11.89 12.95
N LEU A 16 13.49 -12.10 11.93
CA LEU A 16 12.17 -11.46 11.83
C LEU A 16 11.23 -11.96 12.93
N GLY A 17 11.14 -13.28 13.13
CA GLY A 17 10.29 -13.86 14.16
C GLY A 17 10.73 -13.46 15.57
N GLY A 18 12.04 -13.47 15.83
CA GLY A 18 12.62 -13.02 17.10
C GLY A 18 12.35 -11.54 17.35
N PHE A 19 12.57 -10.68 16.36
CA PHE A 19 12.26 -9.25 16.46
C PHE A 19 10.77 -9.00 16.73
N VAL A 20 9.87 -9.58 15.94
CA VAL A 20 8.41 -9.40 16.09
C VAL A 20 7.94 -9.92 17.45
N THR A 21 8.44 -11.07 17.91
CA THR A 21 8.08 -11.64 19.21
C THR A 21 8.56 -10.76 20.36
N LEU A 22 9.84 -10.34 20.35
CA LEU A 22 10.40 -9.48 21.37
C LEU A 22 9.74 -8.10 21.39
N PHE A 23 9.52 -7.52 20.22
CA PHE A 23 8.80 -6.26 20.07
C PHE A 23 7.37 -6.38 20.61
N GLY A 24 6.67 -7.48 20.32
CA GLY A 24 5.34 -7.76 20.85
C GLY A 24 5.27 -7.65 22.38
N LEU A 25 6.29 -8.18 23.09
CA LEU A 25 6.37 -8.13 24.56
C LEU A 25 6.51 -6.71 25.13
N VAL A 26 7.14 -5.80 24.39
CA VAL A 26 7.37 -4.41 24.82
C VAL A 26 6.52 -3.38 24.08
N SER A 27 5.66 -3.83 23.16
CA SER A 27 4.89 -2.99 22.25
C SER A 27 4.05 -1.95 22.98
N PHE A 28 3.45 -2.33 24.12
CA PHE A 28 2.69 -1.40 24.98
C PHE A 28 3.56 -0.26 25.51
N LEU A 29 4.80 -0.54 25.93
CA LEU A 29 5.70 0.50 26.45
C LEU A 29 6.12 1.46 25.32
N CYS A 30 6.49 0.91 24.16
CA CYS A 30 6.89 1.71 23.00
C CYS A 30 5.75 2.59 22.48
N LYS A 31 4.55 2.03 22.33
CA LYS A 31 3.38 2.72 21.78
C LYS A 31 2.72 3.66 22.79
N GLU A 32 2.37 3.16 23.97
CA GLU A 32 1.47 3.85 24.90
C GLU A 32 2.20 4.74 25.90
N LYS A 33 3.50 4.53 26.11
CA LYS A 33 4.33 5.32 27.04
C LYS A 33 5.30 6.24 26.30
N PHE A 34 5.98 5.74 25.28
CA PHE A 34 6.97 6.53 24.52
C PHE A 34 6.42 7.16 23.24
N TYR A 35 5.20 6.80 22.82
CA TYR A 35 4.57 7.33 21.60
C TYR A 35 5.43 7.13 20.32
N LEU A 36 6.14 6.01 20.25
CA LEU A 36 6.95 5.65 19.08
C LEU A 36 6.11 4.86 18.07
N SER A 37 6.22 5.22 16.79
CA SER A 37 5.52 4.52 15.71
C SER A 37 6.21 3.18 15.38
N GLU A 38 5.41 2.19 15.00
CA GLU A 38 5.94 0.87 14.59
C GLU A 38 6.81 0.97 13.35
N ALA A 39 6.47 1.87 12.42
CA ALA A 39 7.24 2.11 11.22
C ALA A 39 8.66 2.62 11.54
N LEU A 40 8.79 3.54 12.49
CA LEU A 40 10.10 4.05 12.92
C LEU A 40 10.94 2.93 13.54
N ILE A 41 10.35 2.16 14.45
CA ILE A 41 11.04 1.05 15.13
C ILE A 41 11.45 -0.04 14.12
N SER A 42 10.56 -0.39 13.19
CA SER A 42 10.84 -1.37 12.14
C SER A 42 11.91 -0.89 11.16
N THR A 43 11.96 0.42 10.86
CA THR A 43 13.01 1.02 10.03
C THR A 43 14.38 0.89 10.71
N PHE A 44 14.48 1.23 12.00
CA PHE A 44 15.72 1.03 12.75
C PHE A 44 16.11 -0.43 12.86
N ALA A 45 15.15 -1.32 13.09
CA ALA A 45 15.41 -2.76 13.08
C ALA A 45 15.97 -3.24 11.73
N GLY A 46 15.42 -2.76 10.62
CA GLY A 46 15.93 -3.04 9.28
C GLY A 46 17.37 -2.56 9.07
N VAL A 47 17.70 -1.35 9.53
CA VAL A 47 19.07 -0.81 9.47
C VAL A 47 20.03 -1.62 10.34
N ILE A 48 19.61 -1.99 11.55
CA ILE A 48 20.43 -2.77 12.52
C ILE A 48 20.65 -4.20 12.03
N PHE A 49 19.63 -4.87 11.50
CA PHE A 49 19.76 -6.25 11.02
C PHE A 49 20.30 -6.37 9.60
N GLY A 50 20.32 -5.26 8.86
CA GLY A 50 20.85 -5.17 7.50
C GLY A 50 22.37 -5.27 7.42
N PRO A 51 22.91 -5.21 6.19
CA PRO A 51 24.33 -5.48 5.92
C PRO A 51 25.29 -4.46 6.54
N ASN A 52 24.82 -3.24 6.81
CA ASN A 52 25.64 -2.17 7.39
C ASN A 52 25.89 -2.32 8.90
N ALA A 53 25.20 -3.25 9.58
CA ALA A 53 25.32 -3.45 11.02
C ALA A 53 25.47 -4.96 11.36
N ALA A 54 24.40 -5.63 11.83
CA ALA A 54 24.48 -7.02 12.26
C ALA A 54 24.63 -8.02 11.10
N ASN A 55 24.31 -7.59 9.87
CA ASN A 55 24.46 -8.39 8.64
C ASN A 55 23.72 -9.74 8.66
N PHE A 56 22.57 -9.79 9.35
CA PHE A 56 21.74 -10.99 9.42
C PHE A 56 20.81 -11.09 8.22
N ILE A 57 20.27 -9.96 7.76
CA ILE A 57 19.43 -9.85 6.57
C ILE A 57 20.31 -9.32 5.44
N ARG A 58 20.48 -10.12 4.38
CA ARG A 58 21.44 -9.92 3.28
C ARG A 58 20.75 -9.95 1.92
N PRO A 59 19.98 -8.89 1.56
CA PRO A 59 19.15 -8.90 0.34
C PRO A 59 19.95 -9.15 -0.95
N HIS A 60 21.17 -8.63 -1.05
CA HIS A 60 22.04 -8.85 -2.23
C HIS A 60 22.46 -10.31 -2.41
N GLU A 61 22.63 -11.08 -1.33
CA GLU A 61 22.91 -12.52 -1.46
C GLU A 61 21.66 -13.28 -1.93
N TYR A 62 20.48 -12.87 -1.48
CA TYR A 62 19.20 -13.49 -1.84
C TYR A 62 18.85 -13.24 -3.30
N SER A 63 19.32 -12.12 -3.86
CA SER A 63 19.17 -11.78 -5.27
C SER A 63 20.28 -12.31 -6.16
N LEU A 64 21.15 -13.19 -5.64
CA LEU A 64 22.31 -13.75 -6.35
C LEU A 64 23.24 -12.66 -6.93
N GLY A 65 23.32 -11.50 -6.27
CA GLY A 65 24.11 -10.35 -6.71
C GLY A 65 23.47 -9.50 -7.81
N SER A 66 22.25 -9.81 -8.26
CA SER A 66 21.52 -9.01 -9.26
C SER A 66 20.68 -7.93 -8.60
N GLU A 67 20.87 -6.67 -9.01
CA GLU A 67 20.04 -5.54 -8.56
C GLU A 67 18.61 -5.63 -9.12
N ASP A 68 18.45 -6.06 -10.37
CA ASP A 68 17.11 -6.25 -10.98
C ASP A 68 16.30 -7.30 -10.23
N THR A 69 16.95 -8.41 -9.85
CA THR A 69 16.31 -9.46 -9.06
C THR A 69 15.94 -8.94 -7.67
N LEU A 70 16.79 -8.13 -7.05
CA LEU A 70 16.49 -7.50 -5.76
C LEU A 70 15.29 -6.55 -5.85
N ASN A 71 15.24 -5.69 -6.87
CA ASN A 71 14.12 -4.79 -7.12
C ASN A 71 12.82 -5.56 -7.39
N THR A 72 12.91 -6.69 -8.11
CA THR A 72 11.77 -7.57 -8.38
C THR A 72 11.25 -8.24 -7.10
N ILE A 73 12.15 -8.75 -6.24
CA ILE A 73 11.79 -9.31 -4.94
C ILE A 73 11.11 -8.24 -4.08
N ASN A 74 11.69 -7.05 -3.98
CA ASN A 74 11.14 -5.93 -3.22
C ASN A 74 9.75 -5.53 -3.74
N LEU A 75 9.60 -5.38 -5.06
CA LEU A 75 8.32 -5.05 -5.68
C LEU A 75 7.23 -6.04 -5.29
N TYR A 76 7.45 -7.34 -5.49
CA TYR A 76 6.42 -8.35 -5.20
C TYR A 76 6.18 -8.52 -3.70
N PHE A 77 7.22 -8.41 -2.87
CA PHE A 77 7.06 -8.45 -1.42
C PHE A 77 6.26 -7.24 -0.90
N THR A 78 6.56 -6.03 -1.37
CA THR A 78 5.80 -4.83 -1.01
C THR A 78 4.37 -4.89 -1.50
N ARG A 79 4.12 -5.33 -2.75
CA ARG A 79 2.75 -5.54 -3.27
C ARG A 79 1.95 -6.49 -2.39
N LEU A 80 2.56 -7.59 -1.96
CA LEU A 80 1.94 -8.56 -1.08
C LEU A 80 1.54 -7.95 0.27
N VAL A 81 2.48 -7.25 0.92
CA VAL A 81 2.27 -6.61 2.23
C VAL A 81 1.18 -5.54 2.15
N LEU A 82 1.25 -4.66 1.15
CA LEU A 82 0.25 -3.61 0.93
C LEU A 82 -1.13 -4.20 0.63
N GLY A 83 -1.22 -5.23 -0.21
CA GLY A 83 -2.49 -5.89 -0.50
C GLY A 83 -3.17 -6.45 0.74
N VAL A 84 -2.43 -7.13 1.63
CA VAL A 84 -2.97 -7.62 2.91
C VAL A 84 -3.41 -6.48 3.81
N GLN A 85 -2.58 -5.45 3.94
CA GLN A 85 -2.87 -4.28 4.75
C GLN A 85 -4.13 -3.56 4.30
N LEU A 86 -4.33 -3.40 2.99
CA LEU A 86 -5.45 -2.66 2.43
C LEU A 86 -6.77 -3.41 2.52
N VAL A 87 -6.78 -4.75 2.37
CA VAL A 87 -7.98 -5.54 2.70
C VAL A 87 -8.35 -5.32 4.16
N ILE A 88 -7.38 -5.39 5.09
CA ILE A 88 -7.63 -5.19 6.52
C ILE A 88 -8.15 -3.77 6.79
N ALA A 89 -7.58 -2.74 6.15
CA ALA A 89 -8.04 -1.37 6.27
C ALA A 89 -9.49 -1.22 5.77
N GLY A 90 -9.82 -1.84 4.63
CA GLY A 90 -11.18 -1.86 4.07
C GLY A 90 -12.20 -2.51 5.02
N VAL A 91 -11.86 -3.67 5.59
CA VAL A 91 -12.72 -4.41 6.53
C VAL A 91 -12.93 -3.66 7.86
N GLN A 92 -11.99 -2.81 8.27
CA GLN A 92 -12.14 -2.00 9.49
C GLN A 92 -13.14 -0.84 9.33
N LEU A 93 -13.51 -0.49 8.10
CA LEU A 93 -14.46 0.59 7.84
C LEU A 93 -15.91 0.11 8.03
N PRO A 94 -16.82 0.99 8.48
CA PRO A 94 -18.24 0.67 8.55
C PRO A 94 -18.84 0.29 7.20
N SER A 95 -19.98 -0.40 7.23
CA SER A 95 -20.76 -0.74 6.04
C SER A 95 -21.04 0.50 5.19
N ARG A 96 -20.80 0.40 3.88
CA ARG A 96 -21.04 1.46 2.87
C ARG A 96 -20.33 2.78 3.15
N TYR A 97 -19.26 2.77 3.95
CA TYR A 97 -18.61 4.01 4.39
C TYR A 97 -18.15 4.90 3.24
N LEU A 98 -17.58 4.33 2.17
CA LEU A 98 -17.14 5.08 0.99
C LEU A 98 -18.32 5.80 0.28
N GLN A 99 -19.52 5.21 0.33
CA GLN A 99 -20.72 5.83 -0.24
C GLN A 99 -21.32 6.89 0.68
N ILE A 100 -21.22 6.70 2.00
CA ILE A 100 -21.75 7.64 2.99
C ILE A 100 -20.89 8.92 2.99
N GLU A 101 -19.57 8.75 3.04
CA GLU A 101 -18.58 9.83 3.17
C GLU A 101 -17.96 10.26 1.83
N TRP A 102 -18.65 10.02 0.70
CA TRP A 102 -18.11 10.30 -0.63
C TRP A 102 -17.74 11.77 -0.84
N LYS A 103 -18.48 12.71 -0.22
CA LYS A 103 -18.21 14.15 -0.33
C LYS A 103 -16.86 14.53 0.29
N PRO A 104 -16.62 14.32 1.60
CA PRO A 104 -15.32 14.63 2.19
C PRO A 104 -14.19 13.81 1.55
N LEU A 105 -14.42 12.53 1.22
CA LEU A 105 -13.42 11.72 0.53
C LEU A 105 -13.04 12.30 -0.84
N SER A 106 -14.01 12.73 -1.64
CA SER A 106 -13.74 13.36 -2.95
C SER A 106 -12.95 14.66 -2.82
N LEU A 107 -13.15 15.42 -1.74
CA LEU A 107 -12.40 16.65 -1.47
C LEU A 107 -10.95 16.34 -1.06
N LEU A 108 -10.73 15.29 -0.27
CA LEU A 108 -9.40 14.88 0.15
C LEU A 108 -8.62 14.23 -1.00
N LEU A 109 -9.21 13.26 -1.69
CA LEU A 109 -8.57 12.48 -2.76
C LEU A 109 -8.43 13.26 -4.08
N GLY A 110 -9.29 14.26 -4.32
CA GLY A 110 -9.21 15.11 -5.50
C GLY A 110 -8.31 16.33 -5.27
N PRO A 111 -8.89 17.49 -4.87
CA PRO A 111 -8.12 18.72 -4.74
C PRO A 111 -7.08 18.67 -3.61
N GLY A 112 -7.34 17.95 -2.51
CA GLY A 112 -6.36 17.77 -1.43
C GLY A 112 -5.09 17.09 -1.92
N MET A 113 -5.23 15.90 -2.49
CA MET A 113 -4.14 15.11 -3.06
C MET A 113 -3.40 15.85 -4.18
N THR A 114 -4.14 16.54 -5.06
CA THR A 114 -3.54 17.38 -6.12
C THR A 114 -2.72 18.53 -5.54
N GLY A 115 -3.21 19.18 -4.47
CA GLY A 115 -2.48 20.23 -3.76
C GLY A 115 -1.19 19.72 -3.12
N MET A 116 -1.24 18.56 -2.47
CA MET A 116 -0.07 17.90 -1.88
C MET A 116 0.96 17.54 -2.97
N TRP A 117 0.52 16.95 -4.08
CA TRP A 117 1.35 16.61 -5.22
C TRP A 117 2.07 17.82 -5.80
N MET A 118 1.34 18.90 -6.07
CA MET A 118 1.92 20.13 -6.63
C MET A 118 2.89 20.80 -5.66
N ALA A 119 2.55 20.89 -4.37
CA ALA A 119 3.42 21.49 -3.36
C ALA A 119 4.75 20.74 -3.24
N THR A 120 4.71 19.41 -3.13
CA THR A 120 5.92 18.58 -3.05
C THR A 120 6.75 18.66 -4.32
N SER A 121 6.11 18.62 -5.49
CA SER A 121 6.80 18.72 -6.78
C SER A 121 7.51 20.07 -6.96
N LEU A 122 6.87 21.17 -6.54
CA LEU A 122 7.49 22.50 -6.57
C LEU A 122 8.69 22.60 -5.63
N LEU A 123 8.60 22.01 -4.44
CA LEU A 123 9.72 21.96 -3.50
C LEU A 123 10.91 21.18 -4.06
N VAL A 124 10.65 19.99 -4.63
CA VAL A 124 11.70 19.17 -5.26
C VAL A 124 12.34 19.92 -6.43
N TRP A 125 11.53 20.53 -7.29
CA TRP A 125 12.03 21.31 -8.43
C TRP A 125 12.88 22.52 -8.00
N ALA A 126 12.50 23.21 -6.92
CA ALA A 126 13.22 24.36 -6.40
C ALA A 126 14.54 24.00 -5.69
N MET A 127 14.60 22.83 -5.03
CA MET A 127 15.73 22.44 -4.20
C MET A 127 16.77 21.56 -4.91
N VAL A 128 16.37 20.81 -5.93
CA VAL A 128 17.26 19.87 -6.63
C VAL A 128 17.77 20.51 -7.94
N PRO A 129 19.07 20.86 -8.04
CA PRO A 129 19.62 21.45 -9.25
C PRO A 129 19.57 20.47 -10.42
N ASN A 130 19.38 20.99 -11.63
CA ASN A 130 19.28 20.22 -12.89
C ASN A 130 18.13 19.20 -12.94
N PHE A 131 17.08 19.38 -12.13
CA PHE A 131 15.89 18.54 -12.15
C PHE A 131 14.80 19.17 -13.03
N SER A 132 14.28 18.42 -14.01
CA SER A 132 13.16 18.91 -14.82
C SER A 132 11.87 18.94 -14.01
N PHE A 133 10.94 19.82 -14.39
CA PHE A 133 9.64 19.89 -13.70
C PHE A 133 8.85 18.57 -13.81
N LEU A 134 8.94 17.85 -14.93
CA LEU A 134 8.29 16.54 -15.08
C LEU A 134 8.89 15.47 -14.15
N GLN A 135 10.21 15.47 -13.97
CA GLN A 135 10.86 14.58 -12.99
C GLN A 135 10.42 14.94 -11.56
N ALA A 136 10.30 16.24 -11.26
CA ALA A 136 9.80 16.70 -9.97
C ALA A 136 8.36 16.25 -9.70
N LEU A 137 7.49 16.28 -10.72
CA LEU A 137 6.13 15.74 -10.65
C LEU A 137 6.12 14.23 -10.38
N ALA A 138 7.00 13.47 -11.02
CA ALA A 138 7.11 12.03 -10.78
C ALA A 138 7.58 11.72 -9.35
N VAL A 139 8.59 12.44 -8.84
CA VAL A 139 9.03 12.31 -7.44
C VAL A 139 7.93 12.73 -6.46
N GLY A 140 7.23 13.84 -6.75
CA GLY A 140 6.12 14.29 -5.93
C GLY A 140 5.01 13.24 -5.84
N ALA A 141 4.73 12.53 -6.93
CA ALA A 141 3.73 11.47 -6.95
C ALA A 141 4.09 10.30 -6.02
N CYS A 142 5.38 9.96 -5.90
CA CYS A 142 5.83 8.90 -4.98
C CYS A 142 5.66 9.25 -3.49
N VAL A 143 5.51 10.54 -3.15
CA VAL A 143 5.42 11.04 -1.77
C VAL A 143 3.98 11.44 -1.40
N THR A 144 3.08 11.54 -2.38
CA THR A 144 1.73 12.07 -2.19
C THR A 144 0.77 11.10 -1.48
N PRO A 145 0.72 9.79 -1.80
CA PRO A 145 -0.15 8.85 -1.09
C PRO A 145 0.18 8.76 0.40
N THR A 146 -0.86 8.67 1.23
CA THR A 146 -0.74 8.53 2.68
C THR A 146 -1.12 7.11 3.08
N ASP A 147 -0.21 6.41 3.75
CA ASP A 147 -0.36 4.98 4.01
C ASP A 147 -1.26 4.69 5.24
N PRO A 148 -2.11 3.63 5.21
CA PRO A 148 -2.95 3.24 6.35
C PRO A 148 -2.20 2.82 7.61
N VAL A 149 -1.00 2.21 7.55
CA VAL A 149 -0.18 1.88 8.74
C VAL A 149 0.31 3.15 9.39
N LEU A 150 0.87 4.08 8.62
CA LEU A 150 1.35 5.37 9.14
C LEU A 150 0.19 6.19 9.69
N SER A 151 -0.92 6.26 8.97
CA SER A 151 -2.15 6.92 9.43
C SER A 151 -2.71 6.31 10.71
N ASN A 152 -2.73 4.97 10.82
CA ASN A 152 -3.15 4.26 12.03
C ASN A 152 -2.30 4.62 13.25
N SER A 153 -1.01 4.92 13.08
CA SER A 153 -0.16 5.34 14.19
C SER A 153 -0.55 6.71 14.78
N ILE A 154 -1.26 7.53 14.01
CA ILE A 154 -1.76 8.85 14.43
C ILE A 154 -3.20 8.74 14.96
N VAL A 155 -4.04 7.91 14.34
CA VAL A 155 -5.48 7.83 14.66
C VAL A 155 -5.86 6.74 15.66
N LYS A 156 -4.93 5.86 16.07
CA LYS A 156 -5.14 4.84 17.10
C LYS A 156 -4.16 4.97 18.27
N GLY A 157 -4.58 4.49 19.44
CA GLY A 157 -3.78 4.50 20.68
C GLY A 157 -4.36 5.45 21.73
N LYS A 158 -3.91 5.37 23.00
CA LYS A 158 -4.55 6.12 24.11
C LYS A 158 -4.59 7.63 23.90
N PHE A 159 -3.61 8.20 23.20
CA PHE A 159 -3.61 9.63 22.90
C PHE A 159 -4.66 9.97 21.84
N ALA A 160 -4.68 9.23 20.74
CA ALA A 160 -5.66 9.41 19.67
C ALA A 160 -7.09 9.19 20.17
N ASP A 161 -7.34 8.14 20.93
CA ASP A 161 -8.65 7.81 21.49
C ASP A 161 -9.26 8.92 22.37
N LYS A 162 -8.39 9.76 22.96
CA LYS A 162 -8.80 10.90 23.80
C LYS A 162 -8.94 12.21 23.03
N ASN A 163 -8.22 12.38 21.92
CA ASN A 163 -8.06 13.68 21.25
C ASN A 163 -8.63 13.71 19.83
N ILE A 164 -8.89 12.57 19.20
CA ILE A 164 -9.32 12.47 17.81
C ILE A 164 -10.76 11.92 17.77
N PRO A 165 -11.71 12.65 17.17
CA PRO A 165 -13.05 12.13 16.95
C PRO A 165 -13.03 10.85 16.10
N LYS A 166 -13.84 9.85 16.49
CA LYS A 166 -13.90 8.55 15.80
C LYS A 166 -14.26 8.67 14.31
N GLU A 167 -15.08 9.64 13.96
CA GLU A 167 -15.48 9.91 12.57
C GLU A 167 -14.29 10.40 11.74
N LEU A 168 -13.47 11.31 12.30
CA LEU A 168 -12.25 11.77 11.65
C LEU A 168 -11.24 10.63 11.48
N ALA A 169 -11.06 9.78 12.49
CA ALA A 169 -10.19 8.61 12.41
C ALA A 169 -10.59 7.66 11.27
N LYS A 170 -11.88 7.37 11.13
CA LYS A 170 -12.40 6.54 10.03
C LYS A 170 -12.24 7.21 8.66
N LEU A 171 -12.44 8.53 8.58
CA LEU A 171 -12.22 9.28 7.34
C LEU A 171 -10.76 9.21 6.90
N VAL A 172 -9.80 9.34 7.82
CA VAL A 172 -8.37 9.21 7.52
C VAL A 172 -8.02 7.79 7.07
N ILE A 173 -8.58 6.75 7.69
CA ILE A 173 -8.38 5.35 7.24
C ILE A 173 -8.94 5.14 5.83
N ALA A 174 -10.11 5.71 5.53
CA ALA A 174 -10.72 5.59 4.22
C ALA A 174 -9.97 6.38 3.13
N GLU A 175 -9.45 7.56 3.45
CA GLU A 175 -8.61 8.36 2.56
C GLU A 175 -7.28 7.67 2.27
N SER A 176 -6.57 7.23 3.31
CA SER A 176 -5.30 6.49 3.18
C SER A 176 -5.44 5.17 2.42
N GLY A 177 -6.55 4.45 2.59
CA GLY A 177 -6.76 3.21 1.84
C GLY A 177 -7.08 3.41 0.35
N ALA A 178 -7.73 4.53 0.00
CA ALA A 178 -8.10 4.84 -1.38
C ALA A 178 -6.97 5.54 -2.15
N ASN A 179 -6.13 6.33 -1.48
CA ASN A 179 -5.10 7.12 -2.15
C ASN A 179 -3.92 6.31 -2.69
N ASP A 180 -3.64 5.12 -2.14
CA ASP A 180 -2.59 4.22 -2.64
C ASP A 180 -2.84 3.86 -4.10
N GLY A 181 -4.11 3.60 -4.45
CA GLY A 181 -4.51 3.34 -5.83
C GLY A 181 -4.71 4.60 -6.68
N LEU A 182 -5.32 5.63 -6.08
CA LEU A 182 -5.51 6.90 -6.77
C LEU A 182 -4.22 7.73 -6.91
N GLY A 183 -3.07 7.20 -6.48
CA GLY A 183 -1.73 7.73 -6.77
C GLY A 183 -1.28 7.49 -8.21
N TYR A 184 -1.81 6.45 -8.86
CA TYR A 184 -1.44 6.08 -10.24
C TYR A 184 -1.58 7.24 -11.25
N PRO A 185 -2.67 8.02 -11.29
CA PRO A 185 -2.79 9.16 -12.20
C PRO A 185 -1.71 10.21 -12.01
N PHE A 186 -1.30 10.47 -10.76
CA PHE A 186 -0.26 11.45 -10.45
C PHE A 186 1.13 10.97 -10.86
N LEU A 187 1.39 9.66 -10.76
CA LEU A 187 2.65 9.05 -11.16
C LEU A 187 2.75 8.88 -12.69
N PHE A 188 1.72 8.31 -13.32
CA PHE A 188 1.78 7.97 -14.74
C PHE A 188 1.63 9.18 -15.67
N LEU A 189 1.02 10.29 -15.23
CA LEU A 189 0.97 11.52 -16.02
C LEU A 189 2.38 12.04 -16.39
N PRO A 190 3.27 12.36 -15.44
CA PRO A 190 4.62 12.79 -15.77
C PRO A 190 5.44 11.69 -16.43
N LEU A 191 5.25 10.40 -16.10
CA LEU A 191 5.96 9.31 -16.78
C LEU A 191 5.59 9.22 -18.27
N TYR A 192 4.30 9.29 -18.61
CA TYR A 192 3.88 9.29 -20.02
C TYR A 192 4.32 10.55 -20.75
N LEU A 193 4.27 11.72 -20.10
CA LEU A 193 4.79 12.95 -20.70
C LEU A 193 6.30 12.87 -20.92
N MET A 194 7.08 12.34 -19.98
CA MET A 194 8.51 12.11 -20.19
C MET A 194 8.74 11.11 -21.33
N LYS A 195 7.96 10.02 -21.38
CA LYS A 195 8.13 8.98 -22.39
C LYS A 195 7.81 9.43 -23.83
N TYR A 196 6.75 10.22 -24.04
CA TYR A 196 6.26 10.58 -25.38
C TYR A 196 6.47 12.05 -25.77
N VAL A 197 6.92 12.89 -24.83
CA VAL A 197 7.19 14.33 -25.05
C VAL A 197 8.63 14.71 -24.65
N GLY A 198 9.25 13.95 -23.73
CA GLY A 198 10.57 14.26 -23.15
C GLY A 198 11.75 14.15 -24.12
N ASP A 199 12.82 14.87 -23.77
CA ASP A 199 14.12 14.97 -24.48
C ASP A 199 14.06 15.38 -25.95
N HIS A 200 13.45 16.53 -26.26
CA HIS A 200 13.52 17.11 -27.61
C HIS A 200 13.13 16.14 -28.75
N GLY A 201 12.26 15.16 -28.46
CA GLY A 201 11.87 14.11 -29.41
C GLY A 201 12.70 12.81 -29.37
N ALA A 202 13.52 12.59 -28.34
CA ALA A 202 14.21 11.31 -28.11
C ALA A 202 13.32 10.24 -27.45
N GLY A 203 12.14 10.63 -26.95
CA GLY A 203 11.10 9.70 -26.51
C GLY A 203 10.45 8.89 -27.63
N GLU A 204 9.51 8.03 -27.26
CA GLU A 204 8.73 7.28 -28.25
C GLU A 204 7.80 8.19 -29.06
N PRO A 205 7.54 7.88 -30.35
CA PRO A 205 6.63 8.67 -31.17
C PRO A 205 5.21 8.65 -30.61
N GLY A 206 4.55 9.81 -30.59
CA GLY A 206 3.13 9.92 -30.17
C GLY A 206 2.75 11.26 -29.55
N GLY A 207 3.72 12.02 -29.02
CA GLY A 207 3.51 13.35 -28.48
C GLY A 207 2.52 13.38 -27.31
N VAL A 208 2.01 14.59 -27.01
CA VAL A 208 1.06 14.83 -25.91
C VAL A 208 -0.23 14.04 -26.10
N GLY A 209 -0.71 13.87 -27.34
CA GLY A 209 -1.94 13.13 -27.62
C GLY A 209 -1.88 11.67 -27.17
N LYS A 210 -0.77 10.97 -27.44
CA LYS A 210 -0.58 9.59 -26.99
C LYS A 210 -0.41 9.50 -25.48
N ALA A 211 0.35 10.43 -24.87
CA ALA A 211 0.52 10.48 -23.42
C ALA A 211 -0.83 10.66 -22.69
N MET A 212 -1.64 11.63 -23.12
CA MET A 212 -2.97 11.85 -22.56
C MET A 212 -3.94 10.70 -22.85
N GLY A 213 -3.84 10.09 -24.04
CA GLY A 213 -4.63 8.92 -24.40
C GLY A 213 -4.35 7.70 -23.50
N LEU A 214 -3.09 7.46 -23.17
CA LEU A 214 -2.70 6.41 -22.21
C LEU A 214 -3.09 6.79 -20.79
N TRP A 215 -2.97 8.05 -20.40
CA TRP A 215 -3.37 8.48 -19.07
C TRP A 215 -4.88 8.28 -18.83
N PHE A 216 -5.74 8.69 -19.77
CA PHE A 216 -7.19 8.47 -19.64
C PHE A 216 -7.61 7.02 -19.91
N GLY A 217 -7.04 6.39 -20.93
CA GLY A 217 -7.43 5.03 -21.34
C GLY A 217 -6.85 3.97 -20.41
N GLU A 218 -5.54 3.95 -20.27
CA GLU A 218 -4.82 2.94 -19.49
C GLU A 218 -4.95 3.23 -17.99
N THR A 219 -4.55 4.41 -17.53
CA THR A 219 -4.49 4.67 -16.07
C THR A 219 -5.87 4.81 -15.44
N TRP A 220 -6.73 5.68 -15.99
CA TRP A 220 -8.09 5.83 -15.46
C TRP A 220 -8.98 4.65 -15.87
N GLY A 221 -9.09 4.40 -17.17
CA GLY A 221 -10.01 3.42 -17.75
C GLY A 221 -9.70 1.98 -17.36
N TYR A 222 -8.48 1.52 -17.61
CA TYR A 222 -8.07 0.15 -17.33
C TYR A 222 -7.68 0.00 -15.86
N THR A 223 -6.57 0.59 -15.42
CA THR A 223 -5.98 0.34 -14.09
C THR A 223 -6.93 0.66 -12.93
N ILE A 224 -7.57 1.84 -12.91
CA ILE A 224 -8.40 2.26 -11.76
C ILE A 224 -9.81 1.68 -11.83
N PHE A 225 -10.55 1.90 -12.93
CA PHE A 225 -11.93 1.42 -13.00
C PHE A 225 -12.04 -0.11 -13.02
N MET A 226 -11.10 -0.82 -13.67
CA MET A 226 -11.06 -2.28 -13.62
C MET A 226 -10.80 -2.76 -12.19
N SER A 227 -9.83 -2.17 -11.49
CA SER A 227 -9.52 -2.51 -10.10
C SER A 227 -10.72 -2.34 -9.17
N ILE A 228 -11.45 -1.22 -9.29
CA ILE A 228 -12.67 -0.98 -8.51
C ILE A 228 -13.74 -2.03 -8.84
N ALA A 229 -13.98 -2.31 -10.12
CA ALA A 229 -14.97 -3.31 -10.54
C ALA A 229 -14.58 -4.73 -10.09
N TYR A 230 -13.31 -5.09 -10.22
CA TYR A 230 -12.75 -6.37 -9.81
C TYR A 230 -12.85 -6.57 -8.30
N GLY A 231 -12.31 -5.63 -7.53
CA GLY A 231 -12.35 -5.64 -6.07
C GLY A 231 -13.77 -5.69 -5.53
N ALA A 232 -14.69 -4.91 -6.10
CA ALA A 232 -16.09 -4.95 -5.69
C ALA A 232 -16.75 -6.31 -6.00
N THR A 233 -16.49 -6.88 -7.17
CA THR A 233 -17.04 -8.18 -7.57
C THR A 233 -16.51 -9.29 -6.67
N VAL A 234 -15.19 -9.37 -6.47
CA VAL A 234 -14.56 -10.41 -5.64
C VAL A 234 -14.94 -10.25 -4.17
N GLY A 235 -14.95 -9.02 -3.64
CA GLY A 235 -15.38 -8.74 -2.27
C GLY A 235 -16.83 -9.13 -2.01
N TRP A 236 -17.73 -8.85 -2.96
CA TRP A 236 -19.13 -9.25 -2.87
C TRP A 236 -19.32 -10.77 -2.92
N ILE A 237 -18.65 -11.45 -3.86
CA ILE A 237 -18.67 -12.93 -3.94
C ILE A 237 -18.12 -13.54 -2.65
N ALA A 238 -16.99 -13.03 -2.15
CA ALA A 238 -16.35 -13.52 -0.93
C ALA A 238 -17.28 -13.38 0.29
N LYS A 239 -17.97 -12.25 0.41
CA LYS A 239 -18.97 -12.00 1.44
C LYS A 239 -20.14 -13.00 1.36
N GLU A 240 -20.72 -13.18 0.18
CA GLU A 240 -21.87 -14.07 -0.03
C GLU A 240 -21.51 -15.53 0.27
N LEU A 241 -20.35 -15.99 -0.22
CA LEU A 241 -19.86 -17.34 0.04
C LEU A 241 -19.58 -17.57 1.52
N LEU A 242 -19.02 -16.56 2.21
CA LEU A 242 -18.74 -16.67 3.64
C LEU A 242 -20.04 -16.72 4.45
N HIS A 243 -21.01 -15.88 4.13
CA HIS A 243 -22.31 -15.87 4.77
C HIS A 243 -23.03 -17.22 4.59
N TRP A 244 -23.08 -17.73 3.35
CA TRP A 244 -23.63 -19.04 3.04
C TRP A 244 -22.95 -20.19 3.80
N ALA A 245 -21.62 -20.11 3.96
CA ALA A 245 -20.86 -21.12 4.69
C ALA A 245 -21.08 -21.01 6.22
N GLU A 246 -21.24 -19.79 6.75
CA GLU A 246 -21.57 -19.54 8.16
C GLU A 246 -22.96 -20.05 8.52
N GLU A 247 -23.98 -19.78 7.69
CA GLU A 247 -25.34 -20.29 7.88
C GLU A 247 -25.39 -21.82 7.97
N ARG A 248 -24.49 -22.48 7.24
CA ARG A 248 -24.33 -23.94 7.23
C ARG A 248 -23.37 -24.47 8.31
N ARG A 249 -22.78 -23.58 9.12
CA ARG A 249 -21.78 -23.89 10.15
C ARG A 249 -20.55 -24.63 9.59
N TYR A 250 -20.13 -24.27 8.37
CA TYR A 250 -18.91 -24.81 7.76
C TYR A 250 -17.64 -24.06 8.18
N VAL A 251 -17.78 -22.83 8.69
CA VAL A 251 -16.64 -21.97 9.04
C VAL A 251 -16.46 -21.91 10.54
N ASP A 252 -15.23 -22.18 10.99
CA ASP A 252 -14.83 -21.99 12.38
C ASP A 252 -14.40 -20.54 12.63
N ARG A 253 -14.58 -20.05 13.87
CA ARG A 253 -14.30 -18.64 14.25
C ARG A 253 -12.86 -18.22 13.98
N GLU A 254 -11.90 -19.13 14.12
CA GLU A 254 -10.48 -18.87 13.84
C GLU A 254 -10.21 -18.61 12.35
N SER A 255 -11.02 -19.19 11.46
CA SER A 255 -10.87 -19.03 10.00
C SER A 255 -11.24 -17.62 9.53
N PHE A 256 -11.96 -16.83 10.33
CA PHE A 256 -12.42 -15.50 9.94
C PHE A 256 -11.27 -14.50 9.79
N LEU A 257 -10.28 -14.53 10.69
CA LEU A 257 -9.09 -13.68 10.59
C LEU A 257 -8.18 -14.09 9.43
N VAL A 258 -8.06 -15.39 9.20
CA VAL A 258 -7.29 -15.95 8.08
C VAL A 258 -7.93 -15.56 6.75
N PHE A 259 -9.26 -15.48 6.70
CA PHE A 259 -10.01 -15.18 5.49
C PHE A 259 -9.57 -13.87 4.82
N ALA A 260 -9.39 -12.79 5.59
CA ALA A 260 -8.94 -11.50 5.07
C ALA A 260 -7.56 -11.59 4.41
N ILE A 261 -6.63 -12.34 5.00
CA ILE A 261 -5.29 -12.56 4.46
C ILE A 261 -5.36 -13.41 3.18
N THR A 262 -6.16 -14.47 3.19
CA THR A 262 -6.31 -15.33 1.99
C THR A 262 -7.03 -14.62 0.85
N LEU A 263 -7.98 -13.74 1.16
CA LEU A 263 -8.66 -12.90 0.17
C LEU A 263 -7.69 -11.91 -0.46
N ALA A 264 -6.84 -11.26 0.35
CA ALA A 264 -5.79 -10.39 -0.15
C ALA A 264 -4.82 -11.14 -1.08
N LEU A 265 -4.34 -12.33 -0.67
CA LEU A 265 -3.49 -13.17 -1.50
C LEU A 265 -4.14 -13.52 -2.84
N PHE A 266 -5.43 -13.88 -2.80
CA PHE A 266 -6.20 -14.19 -4.00
C PHE A 266 -6.28 -12.97 -4.93
N ILE A 267 -6.66 -11.79 -4.41
CA ILE A 267 -6.80 -10.56 -5.20
C ILE A 267 -5.46 -10.10 -5.77
N VAL A 268 -4.40 -10.04 -4.96
CA VAL A 268 -3.04 -9.68 -5.41
C VAL A 268 -2.58 -10.59 -6.55
N GLY A 269 -2.82 -11.90 -6.43
CA GLY A 269 -2.49 -12.84 -7.49
C GLY A 269 -3.33 -12.66 -8.75
N THR A 270 -4.65 -12.52 -8.60
CA THR A 270 -5.60 -12.56 -9.73
C THR A 270 -5.76 -11.24 -10.45
N ASP A 271 -5.88 -10.12 -9.73
CA ASP A 271 -5.87 -8.78 -10.35
C ASP A 271 -4.49 -8.44 -10.90
N GLY A 272 -3.42 -8.90 -10.23
CA GLY A 272 -2.06 -8.82 -10.73
C GLY A 272 -1.86 -9.55 -12.06
N MET A 273 -2.52 -10.69 -12.28
CA MET A 273 -2.54 -11.39 -13.58
C MET A 273 -3.29 -10.61 -14.66
N LEU A 274 -4.30 -9.82 -14.28
CA LEU A 274 -5.00 -8.91 -15.19
C LEU A 274 -4.15 -7.65 -15.50
N GLY A 275 -3.11 -7.36 -14.71
CA GLY A 275 -2.30 -6.16 -14.90
C GLY A 275 -3.02 -4.87 -14.48
N SER A 276 -3.98 -4.99 -13.58
CA SER A 276 -4.71 -3.88 -12.95
C SER A 276 -4.05 -3.51 -11.60
N ASP A 277 -4.59 -2.49 -10.93
CA ASP A 277 -4.16 -2.06 -9.60
C ASP A 277 -4.70 -2.99 -8.51
N ASP A 278 -3.90 -3.98 -8.15
CA ASP A 278 -4.24 -5.00 -7.17
C ASP A 278 -4.34 -4.46 -5.73
N VAL A 279 -3.63 -3.37 -5.45
CA VAL A 279 -3.59 -2.67 -4.17
C VAL A 279 -4.93 -1.97 -3.92
N LEU A 280 -5.44 -1.22 -4.90
CA LEU A 280 -6.79 -0.64 -4.86
C LEU A 280 -7.87 -1.72 -4.83
N ALA A 281 -7.71 -2.80 -5.59
CA ALA A 281 -8.70 -3.88 -5.63
C ALA A 281 -8.85 -4.54 -4.26
N CYS A 282 -7.75 -4.72 -3.54
CA CYS A 282 -7.73 -5.17 -2.14
C CYS A 282 -8.51 -4.24 -1.21
N PHE A 283 -8.29 -2.93 -1.28
CA PHE A 283 -9.02 -1.97 -0.45
C PHE A 283 -10.53 -2.00 -0.72
N ILE A 284 -10.92 -1.98 -2.00
CA ILE A 284 -12.32 -2.02 -2.42
C ILE A 284 -12.98 -3.34 -1.99
N ALA A 285 -12.31 -4.48 -2.18
CA ALA A 285 -12.83 -5.77 -1.74
C ALA A 285 -13.04 -5.82 -0.23
N GLY A 286 -12.10 -5.29 0.56
CA GLY A 286 -12.24 -5.20 2.00
C GLY A 286 -13.44 -4.36 2.44
N ASN A 287 -13.72 -3.25 1.74
CA ASN A 287 -14.88 -2.41 2.03
C ASN A 287 -16.21 -3.06 1.59
N VAL A 288 -16.22 -3.74 0.44
CA VAL A 288 -17.42 -4.46 -0.03
C VAL A 288 -17.70 -5.70 0.81
N PHE A 289 -16.66 -6.31 1.37
CA PHE A 289 -16.81 -7.45 2.27
C PHE A 289 -17.64 -7.11 3.52
N THR A 290 -17.60 -5.87 4.01
CA THR A 290 -18.40 -5.39 5.16
C THR A 290 -19.68 -4.66 4.74
N TRP A 291 -20.11 -4.82 3.50
CA TRP A 291 -21.27 -4.14 2.93
C TRP A 291 -22.59 -4.79 3.34
N GLU A 292 -22.88 -4.86 4.64
CA GLU A 292 -24.20 -5.05 5.28
C GLU A 292 -24.08 -4.85 6.80
#